data_AF-A0AAF0DRI0-F1
#
_entry.id   AF-A0AAF0DRI0-F1
#
_cell.length_a   1.000
_cell.length_b   1.000
_cell.length_c   1.000
_cell.angle_alpha   90.00
_cell.angle_beta   90.00
_cell.angle_gamma   90.00
#
_symmetry.space_group_name_H-M   'P 1'
#
loop_
_entity.id
_entity.type
_entity.pdbx_description
1 polymer ?
#
loop_
_entity_poly.entity_id
_entity_poly.type
_entity_poly.pdbx_seq_one_letter_code
_entity_poly.pdbx_strand_id
1 'polypeptide(L)'
;MGAVPQHPFFLRVIDSLQSYDRNWVLPYITVMYSTGPLFLSVIWKQYISGHPSESERVRVIMSDEYNENPWSFFTHHQGSSWHGKDARLIFWMGGHWILLTVLGFVLAGVVGVFLWWGYRRLLIFGSKYCHGYSPVSSRPSGAILHSPRSFSPSRKLGILPSFLQRRSSSTKRDEEHGSTDSAYELLRRPE
;
A
#
# COMPACT_ATOMS: atom_id res chain seq x y z
N MET A 1 2.51 -38.44 -9.26
CA MET A 1 1.26 -38.34 -8.45
C MET A 1 0.46 -39.60 -8.66
N GLY A 2 -0.17 -40.15 -7.62
CA GLY A 2 -1.06 -41.30 -7.71
C GLY A 2 -2.37 -41.03 -6.99
N ALA A 3 -3.48 -41.51 -7.54
CA ALA A 3 -4.80 -41.38 -6.93
C ALA A 3 -5.73 -42.51 -7.37
N VAL A 4 -6.78 -42.73 -6.58
CA VAL A 4 -7.88 -43.60 -6.97
C VAL A 4 -8.60 -43.05 -8.21
N PRO A 5 -9.22 -43.92 -9.04
CA PRO A 5 -10.03 -43.46 -10.16
C PRO A 5 -11.10 -42.44 -9.70
N GLN A 6 -11.33 -41.41 -10.52
CA GLN A 6 -12.35 -40.37 -10.27
C GLN A 6 -12.20 -39.59 -8.96
N HIS A 7 -10.99 -39.46 -8.43
CA HIS A 7 -10.76 -38.67 -7.23
C HIS A 7 -11.20 -37.19 -7.41
N PRO A 8 -12.01 -36.61 -6.51
CA PRO A 8 -12.63 -35.29 -6.70
C PRO A 8 -11.64 -34.15 -6.97
N PHE A 9 -10.45 -34.21 -6.36
CA PHE A 9 -9.38 -33.27 -6.65
C PHE A 9 -8.98 -33.25 -8.14
N PHE A 10 -8.78 -34.41 -8.76
CA PHE A 10 -8.35 -34.49 -10.15
C PHE A 10 -9.45 -34.06 -11.12
N LEU A 11 -10.71 -34.37 -10.80
CA LEU A 11 -11.86 -33.86 -11.56
C LEU A 11 -11.87 -32.33 -11.55
N ARG A 12 -11.74 -31.71 -10.37
CA ARG A 12 -11.63 -30.25 -10.24
C ARG A 12 -10.44 -29.68 -11.03
N VAL A 13 -9.28 -30.34 -10.97
CA VAL A 13 -8.10 -29.94 -11.75
C VAL A 13 -8.44 -29.92 -13.24
N ILE A 14 -8.99 -31.01 -13.78
CA ILE A 14 -9.33 -31.13 -15.21
C ILE A 14 -10.36 -30.08 -15.63
N ASP A 15 -11.43 -29.91 -14.86
CA ASP A 15 -12.48 -28.92 -15.16
C ASP A 15 -11.92 -27.48 -15.14
N SER A 16 -10.96 -27.21 -14.26
CA SER A 16 -10.35 -25.89 -14.16
C SER A 16 -9.33 -25.58 -15.25
N LEU A 17 -8.79 -26.57 -15.98
CA LEU A 17 -7.75 -26.36 -17.00
C LEU A 17 -8.16 -25.32 -18.05
N GLN A 18 -9.38 -25.41 -18.58
CA GLN A 18 -9.86 -24.48 -19.59
C GLN A 18 -9.97 -23.04 -19.06
N SER A 19 -10.29 -22.87 -17.78
CA SER A 19 -10.42 -21.54 -17.17
C SER A 19 -9.08 -20.86 -16.88
N TYR A 20 -8.05 -21.68 -16.60
CA TYR A 20 -6.69 -21.20 -16.31
C TYR A 20 -5.81 -21.10 -17.55
N ASP A 21 -6.26 -21.58 -18.72
CA ASP A 21 -5.58 -21.40 -20.00
C ASP A 21 -5.60 -19.93 -20.45
N ARG A 22 -4.60 -19.17 -19.97
CA ARG A 22 -4.43 -17.76 -20.27
C ARG A 22 -3.08 -17.52 -20.92
N ASN A 23 -3.10 -16.82 -22.05
CA ASN A 23 -1.88 -16.43 -22.75
C ASN A 23 -1.29 -15.16 -22.13
N TRP A 24 -0.27 -15.33 -21.30
CA TRP A 24 0.52 -14.23 -20.75
C TRP A 24 1.65 -13.84 -21.71
N VAL A 25 2.18 -12.62 -21.54
CA VAL A 25 3.30 -12.09 -22.33
C VAL A 25 4.56 -12.95 -22.17
N LEU A 26 4.74 -13.59 -21.02
CA LEU A 26 5.88 -14.46 -20.71
C LEU A 26 5.46 -15.93 -20.82
N PRO A 27 5.97 -16.70 -21.81
CA PRO A 27 5.62 -18.11 -22.01
C PRO A 27 5.81 -18.99 -20.77
N TYR A 28 6.86 -18.73 -19.98
CA TYR A 28 7.14 -19.44 -18.74
C TYR A 28 6.00 -19.30 -17.72
N ILE A 29 5.45 -18.09 -17.56
CA ILE A 29 4.34 -17.83 -16.64
C ILE A 29 3.08 -18.53 -17.14
N THR A 30 2.83 -18.47 -18.46
CA THR A 30 1.73 -19.20 -19.10
C THR A 30 1.80 -20.69 -18.77
N VAL A 31 2.92 -21.35 -19.04
CA VAL A 31 3.05 -22.79 -18.75
C VAL A 31 2.93 -23.08 -17.26
N MET A 32 3.59 -22.30 -16.39
CA MET A 32 3.56 -22.50 -14.94
C MET A 32 2.16 -22.36 -14.34
N TYR A 33 1.40 -21.34 -14.76
CA TYR A 33 0.11 -20.97 -14.19
C TYR A 33 -1.09 -21.62 -14.88
N SER A 34 -0.94 -22.13 -16.11
CA SER A 34 -1.99 -22.88 -16.79
C SER A 34 -1.93 -24.38 -16.46
N THR A 35 -0.82 -25.05 -16.75
CA THR A 35 -0.69 -26.53 -16.64
C THR A 35 0.49 -26.97 -15.78
N GLY A 36 1.19 -26.03 -15.16
CA GLY A 36 2.41 -26.29 -14.42
C GLY A 36 2.22 -26.57 -12.92
N PRO A 37 3.34 -26.65 -12.17
CA PRO A 37 3.33 -26.86 -10.72
C PRO A 37 2.59 -25.77 -9.93
N LEU A 38 2.62 -24.52 -10.42
CA LEU A 38 1.96 -23.40 -9.73
C LEU A 38 0.43 -23.52 -9.83
N PHE A 39 -0.10 -23.87 -11.01
CA PHE A 39 -1.52 -24.17 -11.19
C PHE A 39 -2.00 -25.24 -10.21
N LEU A 40 -1.30 -26.38 -10.14
CA LEU A 40 -1.64 -27.47 -9.23
C LEU A 40 -1.64 -27.01 -7.76
N SER A 41 -0.68 -26.16 -7.39
CA SER A 41 -0.61 -25.60 -6.03
C SER A 41 -1.81 -24.71 -5.69
N VAL A 42 -2.27 -23.90 -6.64
CA VAL A 42 -3.44 -23.03 -6.49
C VAL A 42 -4.72 -23.87 -6.32
N ILE A 43 -4.95 -24.84 -7.20
CA ILE A 43 -6.13 -25.71 -7.13
C ILE A 43 -6.10 -26.56 -5.85
N TRP A 44 -4.93 -27.06 -5.45
CA TRP A 44 -4.76 -27.81 -4.21
C TRP A 44 -5.12 -26.97 -2.97
N LYS A 45 -4.67 -25.71 -2.92
CA LYS A 45 -5.04 -24.79 -1.83
C LYS A 45 -6.55 -24.54 -1.80
N GLN A 46 -7.16 -24.31 -2.95
CA GLN A 46 -8.62 -24.13 -3.06
C GLN A 46 -9.38 -25.41 -2.65
N TYR A 47 -8.85 -26.58 -2.98
CA TYR A 47 -9.44 -27.86 -2.64
C TYR A 47 -9.39 -28.14 -1.13
N ILE A 48 -8.22 -27.98 -0.50
CA ILE A 48 -8.08 -28.19 0.96
C ILE A 48 -8.90 -27.18 1.77
N SER A 49 -9.05 -25.94 1.28
CA SER A 49 -9.88 -24.93 1.96
C SER A 49 -11.35 -25.37 2.11
N GLY A 50 -11.81 -26.29 1.25
CA GLY A 50 -13.15 -26.89 1.33
C GLY A 50 -13.29 -27.98 2.39
N HIS A 51 -12.25 -28.28 3.19
CA HIS A 51 -12.23 -29.34 4.20
C HIS A 51 -12.72 -30.71 3.66
N PRO A 52 -12.01 -31.29 2.66
CA PRO A 52 -12.39 -32.57 2.07
C PRO A 52 -12.34 -33.69 3.12
N SER A 53 -13.12 -34.74 2.89
CA SER A 53 -13.12 -35.94 3.73
C SER A 53 -11.72 -36.57 3.81
N GLU A 54 -11.41 -37.29 4.89
CA GLU A 54 -10.09 -37.90 5.07
C GLU A 54 -9.73 -38.91 3.97
N SER A 55 -10.72 -39.55 3.35
CA SER A 55 -10.54 -40.45 2.20
C SER A 55 -10.17 -39.74 0.90
N GLU A 56 -10.50 -38.44 0.77
CA GLU A 56 -10.28 -37.64 -0.44
C GLU A 56 -9.18 -36.58 -0.24
N ARG A 57 -8.53 -36.61 0.92
CA ARG A 57 -7.52 -35.62 1.28
C ARG A 57 -6.24 -35.85 0.49
N VAL A 58 -5.84 -34.84 -0.28
CA VAL A 58 -4.56 -34.85 -0.99
C VAL A 58 -3.42 -34.65 0.01
N ARG A 59 -2.51 -35.62 0.08
CA ARG A 59 -1.32 -35.59 0.93
C ARG A 59 -0.07 -35.35 0.09
N VAL A 60 0.85 -34.55 0.64
CA VAL A 60 2.16 -34.27 0.03
C VAL A 60 3.18 -35.14 0.72
N ILE A 61 4.00 -35.85 -0.07
CA ILE A 61 5.10 -36.67 0.45
C ILE A 61 6.17 -35.73 1.02
N MET A 62 6.73 -36.10 2.16
CA MET A 62 7.83 -35.37 2.79
C MET A 62 9.07 -35.36 1.88
N SER A 63 9.91 -34.33 2.03
CA SER A 63 11.04 -34.10 1.11
C SER A 63 12.07 -35.23 1.14
N ASP A 64 12.26 -35.86 2.30
CA ASP A 64 13.31 -36.87 2.52
C ASP A 64 12.96 -38.22 1.88
N GLU A 65 11.68 -38.52 1.73
CA GLU A 65 11.17 -39.73 1.06
C GLU A 65 10.95 -39.53 -0.44
N TYR A 66 11.14 -38.31 -0.94
CA TYR A 66 10.86 -37.95 -2.33
C TYR A 66 12.06 -38.13 -3.27
N ASN A 67 13.29 -37.89 -2.80
CA ASN A 67 14.46 -37.90 -3.69
C ASN A 67 15.75 -38.40 -3.00
N GLU A 68 16.68 -38.91 -3.82
CA GLU A 68 18.11 -39.16 -3.53
C GLU A 68 18.48 -40.11 -2.37
N ASN A 69 17.50 -40.61 -1.62
CA ASN A 69 17.74 -41.59 -0.55
C ASN A 69 17.46 -43.03 -1.02
N PRO A 70 18.13 -44.03 -0.43
CA PRO A 70 17.88 -45.44 -0.75
C PRO A 70 16.46 -45.91 -0.38
N TRP A 71 15.74 -45.15 0.45
CA TRP A 71 14.33 -45.36 0.79
C TRP A 71 13.36 -44.45 0.01
N SER A 72 13.85 -43.72 -1.01
CA SER A 72 12.97 -42.93 -1.89
C SER A 72 12.09 -43.85 -2.72
N PHE A 73 10.80 -43.52 -2.83
CA PHE A 73 9.86 -44.27 -3.67
C PHE A 73 9.99 -43.94 -5.16
N PHE A 74 10.56 -42.77 -5.49
CA PHE A 74 10.64 -42.27 -6.86
C PHE A 74 12.06 -41.86 -7.24
N THR A 75 12.43 -42.11 -8.50
CA THR A 75 13.66 -41.60 -9.10
C THR A 75 13.38 -40.29 -9.83
N HIS A 76 14.20 -39.27 -9.61
CA HIS A 76 14.04 -38.00 -10.29
C HIS A 76 14.85 -37.97 -11.59
N HIS A 77 14.19 -37.58 -12.68
CA HIS A 77 14.85 -37.30 -13.96
C HIS A 77 14.60 -35.85 -14.34
N GLN A 78 15.67 -35.10 -14.60
CA GLN A 78 15.60 -33.67 -14.84
C GLN A 78 14.91 -33.36 -16.17
N GLY A 79 13.74 -32.73 -16.11
CA GLY A 79 12.98 -32.26 -17.28
C GLY A 79 12.97 -30.74 -17.36
N SER A 80 14.00 -30.14 -17.97
CA SER A 80 14.13 -28.68 -18.13
C SER A 80 13.92 -28.20 -19.57
N SER A 81 13.43 -29.05 -20.47
CA SER A 81 13.34 -28.78 -21.91
C SER A 81 12.43 -27.60 -22.28
N TRP A 82 11.41 -27.31 -21.47
CA TRP A 82 10.47 -26.20 -21.68
C TRP A 82 10.99 -24.85 -21.15
N HIS A 83 12.11 -24.84 -20.42
CA HIS A 83 12.67 -23.62 -19.86
C HIS A 83 13.38 -22.80 -20.93
N GLY A 84 12.71 -21.74 -21.41
CA GLY A 84 13.24 -20.83 -22.42
C GLY A 84 14.21 -19.76 -21.89
N LYS A 85 14.38 -18.71 -22.69
CA LYS A 85 15.14 -17.49 -22.30
C LYS A 85 14.42 -16.68 -21.22
N ASP A 86 13.09 -16.67 -21.29
CA ASP A 86 12.18 -16.05 -20.33
C ASP A 86 12.28 -16.68 -18.94
N ALA A 87 12.34 -18.01 -18.85
CA ALA A 87 12.54 -18.74 -17.60
C ALA A 87 13.82 -18.26 -16.89
N ARG A 88 14.94 -18.19 -17.63
CA ARG A 88 16.23 -17.72 -17.11
C ARG A 88 16.16 -16.27 -16.62
N LEU A 89 15.45 -15.40 -17.33
CA LEU A 89 15.23 -14.03 -16.90
C LEU A 89 14.46 -13.97 -15.58
N ILE A 90 13.43 -14.80 -15.41
CA ILE A 90 12.62 -14.84 -14.18
C ILE A 90 13.45 -15.37 -13.00
N PHE A 91 14.24 -16.44 -13.19
CA PHE A 91 15.13 -16.94 -12.15
C PHE A 91 16.23 -15.93 -11.79
N TRP A 92 16.80 -15.25 -12.79
CA TRP A 92 17.75 -14.17 -12.59
C TRP A 92 17.13 -13.02 -11.78
N MET A 93 15.92 -12.60 -12.15
CA MET A 93 15.15 -11.59 -11.41
C MET A 93 14.89 -12.01 -9.96
N GLY A 94 14.54 -13.29 -9.73
CA GLY A 94 14.36 -13.85 -8.39
C GLY A 94 15.64 -13.83 -7.55
N GLY A 95 16.79 -14.17 -8.15
CA GLY A 95 18.09 -14.11 -7.48
C GLY A 95 18.57 -12.68 -7.17
N HIS A 96 18.19 -11.72 -8.02
CA HIS A 96 18.59 -10.32 -7.89
C HIS A 96 17.44 -9.39 -7.44
N TRP A 97 16.50 -9.91 -6.64
CA TRP A 97 15.33 -9.14 -6.20
C TRP A 97 15.72 -7.84 -5.45
N ILE A 98 16.80 -7.87 -4.66
CA ILE A 98 17.32 -6.70 -3.95
C ILE A 98 17.74 -5.61 -4.94
N LEU A 99 18.47 -5.98 -6.01
CA LEU A 99 18.91 -5.03 -7.04
C LEU A 99 17.69 -4.34 -7.67
N LEU A 100 16.65 -5.09 -8.01
CA LEU A 100 15.43 -4.53 -8.60
C LEU A 100 14.69 -3.60 -7.65
N THR A 101 14.62 -3.92 -6.35
CA THR A 101 14.03 -3.00 -5.37
C THR A 101 14.82 -1.70 -5.27
N VAL A 102 16.15 -1.77 -5.15
CA VAL A 102 17.02 -0.60 -5.10
C VAL A 102 16.87 0.23 -6.38
N LEU A 103 16.91 -0.41 -7.55
CA LEU A 103 16.72 0.26 -8.83
C LEU A 103 15.35 0.96 -8.91
N GLY A 104 14.29 0.30 -8.43
CA GLY A 104 12.94 0.88 -8.35
C GLY A 104 12.88 2.11 -7.45
N PHE A 105 13.51 2.07 -6.27
CA PHE A 105 13.59 3.23 -5.37
C PHE A 105 14.41 4.38 -5.95
N VAL A 106 15.52 4.07 -6.63
CA VAL A 106 16.33 5.09 -7.31
C VAL A 106 15.52 5.76 -8.42
N LEU A 107 14.83 5.00 -9.26
CA LEU A 107 13.95 5.54 -10.30
C LEU A 107 12.83 6.40 -9.72
N ALA A 108 12.16 5.94 -8.66
CA ALA A 108 11.13 6.71 -7.98
C ALA A 108 11.68 8.01 -7.38
N GLY A 109 12.88 7.96 -6.78
CA GLY A 109 13.58 9.12 -6.26
C GLY A 109 13.93 10.12 -7.35
N VAL A 110 14.47 9.67 -8.49
CA VAL A 110 14.79 10.50 -9.64
C VAL A 110 13.53 11.20 -10.17
N VAL A 111 12.45 10.44 -10.40
CA VAL A 111 11.16 10.99 -10.84
C VAL A 111 10.65 12.04 -9.83
N GLY A 112 10.69 11.73 -8.53
CA GLY A 112 10.30 12.67 -7.48
C GLY A 112 11.12 13.97 -7.50
N VAL A 113 12.44 13.89 -7.69
CA VAL A 113 13.32 15.05 -7.82
C VAL A 113 13.00 15.87 -9.06
N PHE A 114 12.74 15.23 -10.20
CA PHE A 114 12.33 15.92 -11.43
C PHE A 114 10.99 16.65 -11.26
N LEU A 115 10.00 16.00 -10.63
CA LEU A 115 8.71 16.64 -10.32
C LEU A 115 8.89 17.82 -9.37
N TRP A 116 9.68 17.66 -8.31
CA TRP A 116 9.98 18.72 -7.35
C TRP A 116 10.68 19.91 -8.02
N TRP A 117 11.64 19.63 -8.91
CA TRP A 117 12.35 20.67 -9.64
C TRP A 117 11.42 21.47 -10.57
N GLY A 118 10.52 20.78 -11.29
CA GLY A 118 9.46 21.41 -12.09
C GLY A 118 8.52 22.27 -11.24
N TYR A 119 8.04 21.75 -10.11
CA TYR A 119 7.20 22.48 -9.16
C TYR A 119 7.88 23.74 -8.62
N ARG A 120 9.14 23.63 -8.20
CA ARG A 120 9.93 24.76 -7.71
C ARG A 120 10.14 25.81 -8.80
N ARG A 121 10.41 25.40 -10.04
CA ARG A 121 10.51 26.31 -11.19
C ARG A 121 9.20 27.07 -11.40
N LEU A 122 8.06 26.39 -11.40
CA LEU A 122 6.74 27.01 -11.55
C LEU A 122 6.43 28.05 -10.46
N LEU A 123 6.74 27.75 -9.19
CA LEU A 123 6.56 28.71 -8.10
C LEU A 123 7.43 29.97 -8.24
N ILE A 124 8.69 29.81 -8.67
CA ILE A 124 9.59 30.95 -8.89
C ILE A 124 9.09 31.82 -10.06
N PHE A 125 8.56 31.21 -11.12
CA PHE A 125 7.92 31.96 -12.21
C PHE A 125 6.64 32.67 -11.75
N GLY A 126 5.80 32.04 -10.91
CA GLY A 126 4.61 32.65 -10.33
C GLY A 126 4.89 33.88 -9.47
N SER A 127 5.98 33.87 -8.70
CA SER A 127 6.40 35.01 -7.85
C SER A 127 6.72 36.28 -8.66
N LYS A 128 7.25 36.14 -9.88
CA LYS A 128 7.57 37.27 -10.77
C LYS A 128 6.34 38.02 -11.30
N TYR A 129 5.14 37.43 -11.24
CA TYR A 129 3.89 38.08 -11.66
C TYR A 129 3.22 38.90 -10.55
N CYS A 130 3.70 38.84 -9.30
CA CYS A 130 3.07 39.52 -8.15
C CYS A 130 3.83 40.77 -7.64
N HIS A 131 4.89 41.23 -8.31
CA HIS A 131 5.60 42.48 -7.98
C HIS A 131 5.03 43.66 -8.77
N GLY A 132 3.73 43.93 -8.61
CA GLY A 132 2.99 44.96 -9.35
C GLY A 132 2.23 45.96 -8.48
N TYR A 133 2.57 46.12 -7.19
CA TYR A 133 2.00 47.18 -6.36
C TYR A 133 3.11 48.04 -5.76
N SER A 134 3.42 49.14 -6.44
CA SER A 134 4.29 50.20 -5.94
C SER A 134 3.60 50.93 -4.78
N PRO A 135 4.27 51.18 -3.64
CA PRO A 135 3.72 52.05 -2.61
C PRO A 135 3.73 53.51 -3.10
N VAL A 136 2.60 54.21 -2.99
CA VAL A 136 2.47 55.63 -3.33
C VAL A 136 3.33 56.46 -2.37
N SER A 137 4.31 57.18 -2.93
CA SER A 137 5.15 58.15 -2.23
C SER A 137 4.31 59.27 -1.62
N SER A 138 4.29 59.37 -0.29
CA SER A 138 3.68 60.50 0.44
C SER A 138 4.79 61.47 0.84
N ARG A 139 4.78 62.64 0.21
CA ARG A 139 5.69 63.78 0.40
C ARG A 139 5.48 64.43 1.79
N PRO A 140 6.52 64.97 2.47
CA PRO A 140 6.35 65.53 3.80
C PRO A 140 5.81 66.97 3.77
N SER A 141 4.80 67.16 4.63
CA SER A 141 4.52 68.29 5.53
C SER A 141 4.79 69.73 5.09
N GLY A 142 3.69 70.47 4.94
CA GLY A 142 3.64 71.93 5.11
C GLY A 142 2.21 72.42 5.33
N ALA A 143 1.93 72.89 6.55
CA ALA A 143 0.81 73.75 6.96
C ALA A 143 -0.60 73.14 7.17
N ILE A 144 -0.85 72.74 8.44
CA ILE A 144 -1.96 73.11 9.36
C ILE A 144 -3.20 73.77 8.71
N LEU A 145 -4.41 73.20 8.91
CA LEU A 145 -5.51 73.77 9.71
C LEU A 145 -6.79 72.87 9.75
N HIS A 146 -7.42 72.81 10.92
CA HIS A 146 -8.81 72.40 11.25
C HIS A 146 -9.29 70.92 11.14
N SER A 147 -9.55 70.37 12.35
CA SER A 147 -10.57 69.37 12.72
C SER A 147 -11.99 69.94 12.46
N PRO A 148 -13.04 69.17 12.07
CA PRO A 148 -13.65 68.22 13.02
C PRO A 148 -14.36 66.96 12.47
N ARG A 149 -14.57 66.04 13.44
CA ARG A 149 -15.68 65.09 13.60
C ARG A 149 -15.73 63.78 12.81
N SER A 150 -15.74 62.73 13.64
CA SER A 150 -16.50 61.47 13.54
C SER A 150 -16.32 60.65 12.28
N PHE A 151 -15.74 59.47 12.42
CA PHE A 151 -16.48 58.20 12.37
C PHE A 151 -15.47 57.08 12.70
N SER A 152 -15.79 56.29 13.72
CA SER A 152 -15.11 55.01 13.92
C SER A 152 -15.54 54.06 12.81
N PRO A 153 -14.60 53.31 12.22
CA PRO A 153 -14.90 51.91 12.01
C PRO A 153 -13.75 51.03 12.51
N SER A 154 -14.08 50.24 13.53
CA SER A 154 -13.87 48.79 13.51
C SER A 154 -12.50 48.31 13.05
N ARG A 155 -11.65 47.99 14.03
CA ARG A 155 -10.57 47.01 13.87
C ARG A 155 -11.16 45.73 13.26
N LYS A 156 -11.00 45.50 11.96
CA LYS A 156 -11.16 44.16 11.38
C LYS A 156 -9.82 43.46 11.41
N LEU A 157 -9.64 42.79 12.55
CA LEU A 157 -8.88 41.56 12.66
C LEU A 157 -9.46 40.54 11.66
N GLY A 158 -8.60 39.87 10.89
CA GLY A 158 -8.94 38.60 10.24
C GLY A 158 -8.83 38.57 8.72
N ILE A 159 -7.69 38.10 8.23
CA ILE A 159 -7.66 37.21 7.05
C ILE A 159 -6.93 35.95 7.52
N LEU A 160 -7.69 35.09 8.19
CA LEU A 160 -7.33 33.70 8.43
C LEU A 160 -7.91 32.93 7.23
N PRO A 161 -7.14 32.08 6.55
CA PRO A 161 -7.64 31.37 5.38
C PRO A 161 -8.72 30.36 5.78
N SER A 162 -9.77 30.32 4.97
CA SER A 162 -11.06 29.67 5.19
C SER A 162 -11.06 28.12 5.11
N PHE A 163 -9.95 27.47 5.47
CA PHE A 163 -9.83 26.01 5.51
C PHE A 163 -9.52 25.42 6.89
N LEU A 164 -9.54 26.23 7.96
CA LEU A 164 -9.31 25.76 9.34
C LEU A 164 -10.50 25.92 10.29
N GLN A 165 -11.71 26.19 9.79
CA GLN A 165 -12.91 26.24 10.63
C GLN A 165 -13.44 24.84 10.91
N ARG A 166 -12.72 24.11 11.78
CA ARG A 166 -13.18 22.89 12.43
C ARG A 166 -14.47 23.23 13.19
N ARG A 167 -15.59 22.63 12.76
CA ARG A 167 -16.84 22.57 13.53
C ARG A 167 -16.58 21.83 14.84
N SER A 168 -16.76 22.51 15.96
CA SER A 168 -17.02 21.90 17.27
C SER A 168 -18.08 22.72 17.99
N SER A 169 -19.30 22.20 17.98
CA SER A 169 -20.43 22.57 18.85
C SER A 169 -19.99 22.50 20.32
N SER A 170 -19.96 23.61 21.06
CA SER A 170 -21.08 24.19 21.82
C SER A 170 -21.74 23.22 22.81
N THR A 171 -21.44 23.37 24.11
CA THR A 171 -22.43 23.53 25.18
C THR A 171 -21.74 24.18 26.39
N LYS A 172 -22.25 25.35 26.82
CA LYS A 172 -21.91 26.08 28.06
C LYS A 172 -22.46 25.29 29.27
N ARG A 173 -21.79 25.16 30.42
CA ARG A 173 -21.72 26.14 31.54
C ARG A 173 -23.11 26.68 31.91
N ASP A 174 -23.66 26.53 33.12
CA ASP A 174 -23.12 26.61 34.48
C ASP A 174 -24.05 25.87 35.47
N GLU A 175 -23.55 25.40 36.62
CA GLU A 175 -24.20 25.51 37.95
C GLU A 175 -23.30 24.92 39.06
N GLU A 176 -22.92 25.78 40.01
CA GLU A 176 -22.32 25.44 41.31
C GLU A 176 -23.41 24.97 42.28
N HIS A 177 -23.18 23.88 43.03
CA HIS A 177 -23.26 23.80 44.50
C HIS A 177 -23.36 22.33 44.97
N GLY A 178 -22.60 21.99 46.01
CA GLY A 178 -23.07 21.04 47.03
C GLY A 178 -22.42 19.65 47.08
N SER A 179 -21.52 19.53 48.06
CA SER A 179 -21.47 18.43 49.04
C SER A 179 -20.82 17.07 48.71
N THR A 180 -20.07 16.61 49.73
CA THR A 180 -19.67 15.24 50.11
C THR A 180 -18.64 14.53 49.22
N ASP A 181 -17.37 14.48 49.64
CA ASP A 181 -16.77 13.49 50.55
C ASP A 181 -16.78 12.05 50.04
N SER A 182 -15.58 11.44 50.12
CA SER A 182 -15.32 10.00 50.20
C SER A 182 -15.49 9.17 48.93
N ALA A 183 -14.40 8.58 48.41
CA ALA A 183 -14.39 7.16 47.99
C ALA A 183 -13.09 6.63 47.33
N TYR A 184 -12.07 7.43 46.99
CA TYR A 184 -10.96 6.90 46.16
C TYR A 184 -9.55 6.96 46.74
N GLU A 185 -9.37 7.19 48.04
CA GLU A 185 -8.06 7.04 48.71
C GLU A 185 -7.67 5.57 49.04
N LEU A 186 -8.46 4.55 48.66
CA LEU A 186 -8.26 3.18 49.18
C LEU A 186 -7.80 2.10 48.19
N LEU A 187 -7.01 2.43 47.17
CA LEU A 187 -6.45 1.35 46.31
C LEU A 187 -5.00 1.57 45.86
N ARG A 188 -4.16 2.14 46.74
CA ARG A 188 -2.72 2.15 46.50
C ARG A 188 -1.89 2.00 47.77
N ARG A 189 -1.66 0.75 48.18
CA ARG A 189 -0.43 0.38 48.89
C ARG A 189 -0.07 -1.09 48.60
N PRO A 190 1.14 -1.39 48.12
CA PRO A 190 1.69 -2.73 48.10
C PRO A 190 2.48 -2.99 49.38
N GLU A 191 2.22 -4.12 50.03
CA GLU A 191 3.14 -5.02 50.77
C GLU A 191 2.40 -6.36 50.94
#